data_AF-A0A7I7Z074-F1
#
_entry.id   AF-A0A7I7Z074-F1
#
_cell.length_a   1.000
_cell.length_b   1.000
_cell.length_c   1.000
_cell.angle_alpha   90.00
_cell.angle_beta   90.00
_cell.angle_gamma   90.00
#
_symmetry.space_group_name_H-M   'P 1'
#
loop_
_entity.id
_entity.type
_entity.pdbx_description
1 polymer ?
#
loop_
_entity_poly.entity_id
_entity_poly.type
_entity_poly.pdbx_seq_one_letter_code
_entity_poly.pdbx_strand_id
1 'polypeptide(L)'
;MKSQPVDQDLLPITDDEVRSIEQLASEPLERLVVALSVEHACRTAVIRKLVLDDIDLPNRRITLAGHNQRLGELTHRALNTWLDHRRDRWPHTPNRHVLLTTKTALRTTPVSQKSVKQSLSDNGFTIERIRADRILHEALTAGPDPLHLSLVFGISHNTARRYTTVAERLLSDELEQPVEP
;
A
#
# COMPACT_ATOMS: atom_id res chain seq x y z
N MET A 1 4.52 18.85 -9.59
CA MET A 1 3.88 17.69 -8.93
C MET A 1 2.91 18.26 -7.89
N LYS A 2 1.60 18.23 -8.14
CA LYS A 2 0.61 18.84 -7.22
C LYS A 2 0.48 17.94 -5.98
N SER A 3 0.95 18.43 -4.83
CA SER A 3 0.76 17.79 -3.53
C SER A 3 -0.73 17.82 -3.21
N GLN A 4 -1.42 16.69 -3.34
CA GLN A 4 -2.78 16.54 -2.86
C GLN A 4 -2.77 16.85 -1.35
N PRO A 5 -3.69 17.70 -0.83
CA PRO A 5 -3.75 17.96 0.60
C PRO A 5 -4.04 16.63 1.30
N VAL A 6 -3.21 16.29 2.29
CA VAL A 6 -3.61 15.33 3.30
C VAL A 6 -4.67 16.08 4.09
N ASP A 7 -5.90 15.56 4.10
CA ASP A 7 -7.01 16.20 4.79
C ASP A 7 -6.65 16.35 6.27
N GLN A 8 -6.93 17.51 6.85
CA GLN A 8 -6.71 17.70 8.30
C GLN A 8 -7.64 16.83 9.14
N ASP A 9 -8.64 16.21 8.50
CA ASP A 9 -9.59 15.24 9.04
C ASP A 9 -9.14 13.78 8.80
N LEU A 10 -7.85 13.54 8.56
CA LEU A 10 -7.34 12.18 8.39
C LEU A 10 -7.42 11.42 9.72
N LEU A 11 -8.45 10.59 9.83
CA LEU A 11 -8.60 9.62 10.92
C LEU A 11 -8.04 8.25 10.53
N PRO A 12 -7.49 7.48 11.50
CA PRO A 12 -7.17 6.07 11.31
C PRO A 12 -8.36 5.30 10.76
N ILE A 13 -8.09 4.31 9.92
CA ILE A 13 -9.08 3.33 9.50
C ILE A 13 -9.51 2.53 10.73
N THR A 14 -10.82 2.36 10.88
CA THR A 14 -11.42 1.62 12.00
C THR A 14 -11.26 0.11 11.85
N ASP A 15 -11.35 -0.64 12.94
CA ASP A 15 -11.29 -2.11 12.91
C ASP A 15 -12.35 -2.74 11.99
N ASP A 16 -13.54 -2.15 11.90
CA ASP A 16 -14.60 -2.59 11.00
C ASP A 16 -14.23 -2.38 9.53
N GLU A 17 -13.59 -1.26 9.22
CA GLU A 17 -13.07 -1.00 7.89
C GLU A 17 -11.90 -1.92 7.55
N VAL A 18 -11.00 -2.23 8.50
CA VAL A 18 -9.93 -3.23 8.31
C VAL A 18 -10.51 -4.60 7.98
N ARG A 19 -11.48 -5.07 8.77
CA ARG A 19 -12.19 -6.33 8.49
C ARG A 19 -12.85 -6.32 7.13
N SER A 20 -13.45 -5.19 6.74
CA SER A 20 -14.06 -5.02 5.43
C SER A 20 -13.04 -5.13 4.30
N ILE A 21 -11.87 -4.48 4.42
CA ILE A 21 -10.78 -4.57 3.44
C ILE A 21 -10.31 -6.01 3.26
N GLU A 22 -10.13 -6.76 4.36
CA GLU A 22 -9.69 -8.15 4.31
C GLU A 22 -10.73 -9.08 3.65
N GLN A 23 -12.01 -8.89 3.96
CA GLN A 23 -13.10 -9.69 3.39
C GLN A 23 -13.33 -9.39 1.90
N LEU A 24 -13.13 -8.14 1.48
CA LEU A 24 -13.42 -7.67 0.14
C LEU A 24 -12.30 -7.98 -0.87
N ALA A 25 -11.05 -8.13 -0.40
CA ALA A 25 -9.93 -8.60 -1.22
C ALA A 25 -10.06 -10.11 -1.48
N SER A 26 -11.06 -10.49 -2.27
CA SER A 26 -11.40 -11.90 -2.53
C SER A 26 -10.49 -12.50 -3.60
N GLU A 27 -10.09 -11.70 -4.60
CA GLU A 27 -9.24 -12.14 -5.71
C GLU A 27 -7.74 -12.02 -5.36
N PRO A 28 -6.88 -12.96 -5.83
CA PRO A 28 -5.44 -12.93 -5.55
C PRO A 28 -4.75 -11.61 -5.93
N LEU A 29 -5.20 -10.96 -7.01
CA LEU A 29 -4.67 -9.67 -7.44
C LEU A 29 -5.00 -8.55 -6.44
N GLU A 30 -6.23 -8.52 -5.96
CA GLU A 30 -6.72 -7.49 -5.03
C GLU A 30 -5.98 -7.61 -3.70
N ARG A 31 -5.82 -8.84 -3.19
CA ARG A 31 -5.02 -9.12 -1.99
C ARG A 31 -3.61 -8.58 -2.10
N LEU A 32 -2.97 -8.75 -3.26
CA LEU A 32 -1.64 -8.20 -3.49
C LEU A 32 -1.63 -6.67 -3.48
N VAL A 33 -2.59 -6.03 -4.16
CA VAL A 33 -2.69 -4.56 -4.20
C VAL A 33 -2.92 -4.00 -2.79
N VAL A 34 -3.81 -4.61 -2.01
CA VAL A 34 -4.06 -4.26 -0.61
C VAL A 34 -2.80 -4.45 0.22
N ALA A 35 -2.17 -5.62 0.18
CA ALA A 35 -0.98 -5.91 0.98
C ALA A 35 0.16 -4.91 0.72
N LEU A 36 0.45 -4.60 -0.54
CA LEU A 36 1.43 -3.58 -0.91
C LEU A 36 1.08 -2.18 -0.39
N SER A 37 -0.21 -1.87 -0.29
CA SER A 37 -0.69 -0.59 0.22
C SER A 37 -0.65 -0.56 1.74
N VAL A 38 -1.07 -1.63 2.40
CA VAL A 38 -1.14 -1.78 3.86
C VAL A 38 0.24 -1.86 4.47
N GLU A 39 1.18 -2.64 3.94
CA GLU A 39 2.49 -2.78 4.60
C GLU A 39 3.47 -1.67 4.18
N HIS A 40 3.47 -1.32 2.88
CA HIS A 40 4.49 -0.46 2.28
C HIS A 40 3.97 0.94 1.90
N ALA A 41 2.72 1.26 2.25
CA ALA A 41 2.05 2.49 1.85
C ALA A 41 2.09 2.72 0.33
N CYS A 42 2.13 1.70 -0.53
CA CYS A 42 2.39 1.90 -1.96
C CYS A 42 1.30 2.74 -2.67
N ARG A 43 1.71 3.54 -3.65
CA ARG A 43 0.78 4.21 -4.58
C ARG A 43 0.49 3.30 -5.77
N THR A 44 -0.70 3.46 -6.36
CA THR A 44 -1.10 2.82 -7.63
C THR A 44 -0.04 2.91 -8.73
N ALA A 45 0.65 4.04 -8.84
CA ALA A 45 1.70 4.25 -9.84
C ALA A 45 2.95 3.37 -9.61
N VAL A 46 3.27 3.05 -8.36
CA VAL A 46 4.37 2.15 -7.98
C VAL A 46 3.92 0.71 -8.17
N ILE A 47 2.78 0.34 -7.60
CA ILE A 47 2.20 -1.02 -7.67
C ILE A 47 2.14 -1.50 -9.12
N ARG A 48 1.56 -0.70 -10.03
CA ARG A 48 1.39 -1.10 -11.44
C ARG A 48 2.69 -1.28 -12.21
N LYS A 49 3.78 -0.66 -11.76
CA LYS A 49 5.10 -0.66 -12.43
C LYS A 49 6.05 -1.70 -11.86
N LEU A 50 5.68 -2.37 -10.76
CA LEU A 50 6.47 -3.42 -10.15
C LEU A 50 6.75 -4.53 -11.18
N VAL A 51 8.02 -4.86 -11.37
CA VAL A 51 8.47 -5.96 -12.22
C VAL A 51 9.00 -7.12 -11.40
N LEU A 52 9.09 -8.30 -12.00
CA LEU A 52 9.55 -9.51 -11.30
C LEU A 52 10.97 -9.34 -10.71
N ASP A 53 11.84 -8.59 -11.39
CA ASP A 53 13.22 -8.32 -10.93
C ASP A 53 13.28 -7.43 -9.68
N ASP A 54 12.20 -6.71 -9.35
CA ASP A 54 12.13 -5.91 -8.12
C ASP A 54 11.89 -6.79 -6.88
N ILE A 55 11.58 -8.08 -7.05
CA ILE A 55 11.21 -9.00 -5.98
C ILE A 55 12.33 -10.03 -5.75
N ASP A 56 12.81 -10.07 -4.52
CA ASP A 56 13.72 -11.10 -4.02
C ASP A 56 12.99 -11.88 -2.91
N LEU A 57 12.17 -12.86 -3.33
CA LEU A 57 11.37 -13.69 -2.42
C LEU A 57 12.26 -14.45 -1.41
N PRO A 58 13.37 -15.11 -1.82
CA PRO A 58 14.22 -15.86 -0.88
C PRO A 58 14.76 -14.99 0.26
N ASN A 59 15.17 -13.75 -0.03
CA ASN A 59 15.69 -12.85 0.99
C ASN A 59 14.62 -11.94 1.62
N ARG A 60 13.33 -12.15 1.28
CA ARG A 60 12.20 -11.32 1.72
C ARG A 60 12.49 -9.82 1.50
N ARG A 61 12.87 -9.46 0.26
CA ARG A 61 13.10 -8.07 -0.13
C ARG A 61 12.27 -7.68 -1.34
N ILE A 62 11.92 -6.41 -1.38
CA ILE A 62 11.21 -5.80 -2.51
C ILE A 62 11.73 -4.40 -2.77
N THR A 63 11.89 -4.04 -4.04
CA THR A 63 12.27 -2.70 -4.46
C THR A 63 11.04 -1.94 -4.93
N LEU A 64 10.64 -0.92 -4.19
CA LEU A 64 9.44 -0.13 -4.44
C LEU A 64 9.85 1.30 -4.78
N ALA A 65 9.57 1.74 -6.01
CA ALA A 65 9.98 3.06 -6.49
C ALA A 65 11.49 3.35 -6.32
N GLY A 66 12.33 2.31 -6.43
CA GLY A 66 13.78 2.41 -6.24
C GLY A 66 14.25 2.26 -4.78
N HIS A 67 13.33 2.11 -3.83
CA HIS A 67 13.65 1.90 -2.42
C HIS A 67 13.57 0.42 -2.07
N ASN A 68 14.68 -0.16 -1.65
CA ASN A 68 14.74 -1.55 -1.23
C ASN A 68 14.27 -1.69 0.22
N GLN A 69 13.22 -2.47 0.45
CA GLN A 69 12.59 -2.68 1.75
C GLN A 69 12.47 -4.17 2.07
N ARG A 70 12.36 -4.50 3.36
CA ARG A 70 12.00 -5.86 3.78
C ARG A 70 10.54 -6.10 3.44
N LEU A 71 10.24 -7.28 2.92
CA LEU A 71 8.90 -7.73 2.59
C LEU A 71 8.20 -8.18 3.87
N GLY A 72 7.06 -7.57 4.19
CA GLY A 72 6.22 -8.00 5.31
C GLY A 72 5.53 -9.34 5.02
N GLU A 73 5.01 -9.98 6.06
CA GLU A 73 4.42 -11.31 5.94
C GLU A 73 3.14 -11.30 5.09
N LEU A 74 2.31 -10.24 5.19
CA LEU A 74 1.09 -10.13 4.40
C LEU A 74 1.42 -10.00 2.91
N THR A 75 2.36 -9.12 2.55
CA THR A 75 2.80 -8.94 1.16
C THR A 75 3.51 -10.19 0.65
N HIS A 76 4.32 -10.86 1.47
CA HIS A 76 4.98 -12.10 1.08
C HIS A 76 3.98 -13.21 0.72
N ARG A 77 2.95 -13.43 1.54
CA ARG A 77 1.90 -14.42 1.27
C ARG A 77 1.07 -14.06 0.04
N ALA A 78 0.68 -12.78 -0.08
CA ALA A 78 -0.09 -12.30 -1.22
C ALA A 78 0.71 -12.40 -2.53
N LEU A 79 2.01 -12.09 -2.50
CA LEU A 79 2.90 -12.24 -3.66
C LEU A 79 3.02 -13.68 -4.12
N ASN A 80 3.30 -14.62 -3.21
CA ASN A 80 3.40 -16.03 -3.58
C ASN A 80 2.09 -16.52 -4.23
N THR A 81 0.96 -16.25 -3.58
CA THR A 81 -0.38 -16.63 -4.09
C THR A 81 -0.65 -16.04 -5.48
N TRP A 82 -0.32 -14.75 -5.67
CA TRP A 82 -0.52 -14.08 -6.95
C TRP A 82 0.43 -14.60 -8.03
N LEU A 83 1.70 -14.83 -7.71
CA LEU A 83 2.70 -15.28 -8.68
C LEU A 83 2.44 -16.71 -9.15
N ASP A 84 1.92 -17.58 -8.28
CA ASP A 84 1.47 -18.92 -8.67
C ASP A 84 0.25 -18.85 -9.61
N HIS A 85 -0.80 -18.10 -9.23
CA HIS A 85 -1.96 -17.88 -10.11
C HIS A 85 -1.55 -17.26 -11.46
N ARG A 86 -0.62 -16.30 -11.45
CA ARG A 86 -0.09 -15.66 -12.66
C ARG A 86 0.64 -16.68 -13.56
N ARG A 87 1.43 -17.58 -12.97
CA ARG A 87 2.18 -18.62 -13.68
C ARG A 87 1.22 -19.62 -14.33
N ASP A 88 0.19 -20.06 -13.60
CA ASP A 88 -0.79 -21.02 -14.08
C ASP A 88 -1.66 -20.44 -15.20
N ARG A 89 -2.08 -19.18 -15.05
CA ARG A 89 -2.99 -18.54 -16.01
C ARG A 89 -2.29 -18.03 -17.26
N TRP A 90 -1.03 -17.60 -17.15
CA TRP A 90 -0.25 -17.05 -18.26
C TRP A 90 1.19 -17.58 -18.29
N PRO A 91 1.40 -18.89 -18.52
CA PRO A 91 2.72 -19.52 -18.43
C PRO A 91 3.74 -18.98 -19.43
N HIS A 92 3.28 -18.45 -20.57
CA HIS A 92 4.13 -17.95 -21.66
C HIS A 92 4.03 -16.43 -21.86
N THR A 93 3.62 -15.69 -20.82
CA THR A 93 3.55 -14.23 -20.92
C THR A 93 4.94 -13.60 -21.12
N PRO A 94 5.12 -12.71 -22.11
CA PRO A 94 6.35 -11.91 -22.22
C PRO A 94 6.36 -10.74 -21.22
N ASN A 95 5.28 -10.50 -20.48
CA ASN A 95 5.14 -9.33 -19.64
C ASN A 95 5.88 -9.51 -18.31
N ARG A 96 6.92 -8.73 -18.06
CA ARG A 96 7.72 -8.81 -16.81
C ARG A 96 7.07 -8.09 -15.62
N HIS A 97 5.96 -7.39 -15.81
CA HIS A 97 5.24 -6.76 -14.71
C HIS A 97 4.60 -7.82 -13.82
N VAL A 98 4.64 -7.56 -12.51
CA VAL A 98 4.05 -8.43 -11.49
C VAL A 98 2.54 -8.47 -11.69
N LEU A 99 1.89 -7.30 -11.76
CA LEU A 99 0.46 -7.21 -12.00
C LEU A 99 0.15 -7.47 -13.47
N LEU A 100 -0.77 -8.38 -13.73
CA LEU A 100 -1.26 -8.73 -15.06
C LEU A 100 -2.78 -8.79 -15.09
N THR A 101 -3.31 -8.53 -16.28
CA THR A 101 -4.70 -8.75 -16.65
C THR A 101 -4.71 -9.51 -17.98
N THR A 102 -5.85 -10.09 -18.35
CA THR A 102 -6.00 -10.72 -19.68
C THR A 102 -5.60 -9.78 -20.83
N LYS A 103 -5.83 -8.46 -20.69
CA LYS A 103 -5.49 -7.45 -21.71
C LYS A 103 -3.99 -7.15 -21.81
N THR A 104 -3.25 -7.31 -20.72
CA THR A 104 -1.81 -6.99 -20.64
C THR A 104 -0.91 -8.22 -20.69
N ALA A 105 -1.46 -9.43 -20.53
CA ALA A 105 -0.70 -10.67 -20.52
C ALA A 105 0.11 -10.92 -21.81
N LEU A 106 -0.38 -10.49 -22.97
CA LEU A 106 0.33 -10.62 -24.26
C LEU A 106 1.12 -9.36 -24.66
N ARG A 107 1.33 -8.44 -23.72
CA ARG A 107 2.03 -7.17 -23.94
C ARG A 107 3.26 -7.09 -23.05
N THR A 108 4.03 -6.03 -23.17
CA THR A 108 5.15 -5.71 -22.27
C THR A 108 4.87 -4.48 -21.40
N THR A 109 3.64 -3.95 -21.46
CA THR A 109 3.22 -2.74 -20.77
C THR A 109 2.55 -3.05 -19.43
N PRO A 110 2.66 -2.15 -18.44
CA PRO A 110 1.98 -2.30 -17.15
C PRO A 110 0.45 -2.21 -17.29
N VAL A 111 -0.27 -2.84 -16.36
CA VAL A 111 -1.72 -2.67 -16.17
C VAL A 111 -2.06 -1.19 -16.02
N SER A 112 -3.19 -0.71 -16.56
CA SER A 112 -3.56 0.70 -16.50
C SER A 112 -3.80 1.19 -15.06
N GLN A 113 -3.57 2.48 -14.76
CA GLN A 113 -3.89 3.03 -13.43
C GLN A 113 -5.37 2.83 -13.09
N LYS A 114 -6.26 3.05 -14.07
CA LYS A 114 -7.70 2.88 -13.92
C LYS A 114 -8.05 1.46 -13.48
N SER A 115 -7.45 0.45 -14.11
CA SER A 115 -7.70 -0.97 -13.77
C SER A 115 -7.29 -1.30 -12.34
N VAL A 116 -6.16 -0.78 -11.86
CA VAL A 116 -5.70 -1.01 -10.47
C VAL A 116 -6.57 -0.27 -9.46
N LYS A 117 -7.06 0.94 -9.79
CA LYS A 117 -7.99 1.64 -8.91
C LYS A 117 -9.34 0.94 -8.83
N GLN A 118 -9.86 0.49 -9.98
CA GLN A 118 -11.14 -0.19 -10.06
C GLN A 118 -11.17 -1.51 -9.30
N SER A 119 -10.04 -2.23 -9.19
CA SER A 119 -10.00 -3.49 -8.44
C SER A 119 -10.29 -3.35 -6.95
N LEU A 120 -10.28 -2.14 -6.39
CA LEU A 120 -10.66 -1.89 -4.99
C LEU A 120 -11.83 -0.90 -4.84
N SER A 121 -12.17 -0.15 -5.89
CA SER A 121 -13.22 0.88 -5.81
C SER A 121 -14.62 0.30 -5.57
N ASP A 122 -14.89 -0.90 -6.09
CA ASP A 122 -16.17 -1.58 -5.93
C ASP A 122 -16.44 -1.97 -4.46
N ASN A 123 -15.39 -1.94 -3.64
CA ASN A 123 -15.38 -2.36 -2.24
C ASN A 123 -15.39 -1.17 -1.27
N GLY A 124 -15.61 0.06 -1.75
CA GLY A 124 -15.69 1.27 -0.92
C GLY A 124 -14.35 1.81 -0.40
N PHE A 125 -13.23 1.14 -0.68
CA PHE A 125 -11.89 1.57 -0.27
C PHE A 125 -11.04 2.04 -1.45
N THR A 126 -10.19 3.03 -1.20
CA THR A 126 -9.21 3.50 -2.19
C THR A 126 -7.80 3.17 -1.73
N ILE A 127 -6.92 2.88 -2.69
CA ILE A 127 -5.47 2.69 -2.45
C ILE A 127 -4.90 3.92 -1.74
N GLU A 128 -5.36 5.12 -2.11
CA GLU A 128 -4.96 6.36 -1.48
C GLU A 128 -5.38 6.46 0.00
N ARG A 129 -6.57 5.97 0.37
CA ARG A 129 -7.04 5.90 1.76
C ARG A 129 -6.21 4.91 2.58
N ILE A 130 -6.01 3.68 2.08
CA ILE A 130 -5.17 2.66 2.73
C ILE A 130 -3.74 3.16 2.91
N ARG A 131 -3.19 3.80 1.86
CA ARG A 131 -1.86 4.40 1.92
C ARG A 131 -1.79 5.49 3.01
N ALA A 132 -2.79 6.36 3.08
CA ALA A 132 -2.79 7.45 4.05
C ALA A 132 -2.86 6.90 5.48
N ASP A 133 -3.72 5.91 5.69
CA ASP A 133 -3.82 5.19 6.96
C ASP A 133 -2.49 4.56 7.38
N ARG A 134 -1.84 3.79 6.49
CA ARG A 134 -0.55 3.17 6.83
C ARG A 134 0.52 4.20 7.24
N ILE A 135 0.59 5.34 6.55
CA ILE A 135 1.56 6.39 6.89
C ILE A 135 1.21 7.02 8.25
N LEU A 136 -0.07 7.26 8.52
CA LEU A 136 -0.53 7.79 9.81
C LEU A 136 -0.26 6.79 10.94
N HIS A 137 -0.58 5.51 10.74
CA HIS A 137 -0.33 4.44 11.71
C HIS A 137 1.15 4.35 12.08
N GLU A 138 2.07 4.48 11.12
CA GLU A 138 3.51 4.53 11.42
C GLU A 138 3.86 5.73 12.30
N ALA A 139 3.29 6.91 12.02
CA ALA A 139 3.52 8.11 12.81
C ALA A 139 2.97 7.99 14.25
N LEU A 140 1.85 7.28 14.42
CA LEU A 140 1.25 7.02 15.74
C LEU A 140 2.05 5.99 16.55
N THR A 141 2.63 4.98 15.89
CA THR A 141 3.29 3.85 16.57
C THR A 141 4.79 4.01 16.76
N ALA A 142 5.51 4.55 15.76
CA ALA A 142 6.95 4.82 15.85
C ALA A 142 7.27 6.20 16.42
N GLY A 143 6.24 7.04 16.57
CA GLY A 143 6.33 8.42 17.00
C GLY A 143 6.29 9.40 15.83
N PRO A 144 5.85 10.65 16.04
CA PRO A 144 5.63 11.62 14.97
C PRO A 144 6.96 12.23 14.43
N ASP A 145 7.80 11.43 13.75
CA ASP A 145 9.05 11.91 13.14
C ASP A 145 8.95 12.00 11.60
N PRO A 146 8.98 13.23 11.02
CA PRO A 146 8.93 13.40 9.58
C PRO A 146 10.12 12.79 8.83
N LEU A 147 11.31 12.72 9.44
CA LEU A 147 12.48 12.13 8.80
C LEU A 147 12.32 10.62 8.67
N HIS A 148 11.88 9.96 9.74
CA HIS A 148 11.51 8.54 9.74
C HIS A 148 10.51 8.22 8.63
N LEU A 149 9.37 8.92 8.56
CA LEU A 149 8.35 8.67 7.53
C LEU A 149 8.88 8.88 6.10
N SER A 150 9.72 9.89 5.90
CA SER A 150 10.38 10.13 4.61
C SER A 150 11.27 8.97 4.18
N LEU A 151 12.04 8.41 5.11
CA LEU A 151 12.95 7.27 4.86
C LEU A 151 12.18 5.97 4.62
N VAL A 152 11.17 5.68 5.45
CA VAL A 152 10.39 4.44 5.37
C VAL A 152 9.52 4.39 4.11
N PHE A 153 8.81 5.47 3.78
CA PHE A 153 7.82 5.47 2.69
C PHE A 153 8.26 6.16 1.40
N GLY A 154 9.49 6.69 1.34
CA GLY A 154 9.99 7.41 0.18
C GLY A 154 9.16 8.66 -0.15
N ILE A 155 8.62 9.33 0.86
CA ILE A 155 7.80 10.54 0.69
C ILE A 155 8.60 11.81 0.91
N SER A 156 8.15 12.90 0.29
CA SER A 156 8.75 14.21 0.53
C SER A 156 8.61 14.61 2.00
N HIS A 157 9.62 15.30 2.54
CA HIS A 157 9.60 15.79 3.92
C HIS A 157 8.35 16.65 4.22
N ASN A 158 7.90 17.47 3.26
CA ASN A 158 6.66 18.25 3.40
C ASN A 158 5.40 17.37 3.51
N THR A 159 5.37 16.23 2.85
CA THR A 159 4.27 15.25 3.01
C THR A 159 4.37 14.58 4.36
N ALA A 160 5.56 14.13 4.77
CA ALA A 160 5.79 13.50 6.06
C ALA A 160 5.37 14.40 7.23
N ARG A 161 5.79 15.68 7.21
CA ARG A 161 5.40 16.68 8.21
C ARG A 161 3.89 16.79 8.39
N ARG A 162 3.09 16.67 7.33
CA ARG A 162 1.63 16.73 7.43
C ARG A 162 1.06 15.56 8.22
N TYR A 163 1.53 14.34 7.96
CA TYR A 163 1.10 13.16 8.72
C TYR A 163 1.54 13.23 10.18
N THR A 164 2.78 13.66 10.42
CA THR A 164 3.30 13.93 11.77
C THR A 164 2.40 14.91 12.54
N THR A 165 2.02 16.04 11.94
CA THR A 165 1.13 17.02 12.60
C THR A 165 -0.24 16.44 12.93
N VAL A 166 -0.79 15.56 12.09
CA VAL A 166 -2.05 14.87 12.41
C VAL A 166 -1.84 13.90 13.58
N ALA A 167 -0.77 13.11 13.57
CA ALA A 167 -0.45 12.17 14.64
C ALA A 167 -0.22 12.88 15.99
N GLU A 168 0.50 14.01 16.00
CA GLU A 168 0.71 14.83 17.20
C GLU A 168 -0.61 15.28 17.83
N ARG A 169 -1.58 15.69 17.00
CA ARG A 169 -2.92 16.09 17.48
C ARG A 169 -3.67 14.92 18.08
N LEU A 170 -3.77 13.80 17.36
CA LEU A 170 -4.47 12.61 17.83
C LEU A 170 -3.90 12.07 19.14
N LEU A 171 -2.57 12.04 19.27
CA LEU A 171 -1.90 11.63 20.52
C LEU A 171 -2.16 12.61 21.66
N SER A 172 -2.28 13.90 21.38
CA SER A 172 -2.62 14.91 22.40
C SER A 172 -4.08 14.76 22.84
N ASP A 173 -5.00 14.55 21.91
CA ASP A 173 -6.42 14.35 22.18
C ASP A 173 -6.66 13.08 23.04
N GLU A 174 -5.91 11.99 22.79
CA GLU A 174 -5.95 10.77 23.62
C GLU A 174 -5.50 11.01 25.07
N LEU A 175 -4.50 11.87 25.29
CA LEU A 175 -4.03 12.22 26.63
C LEU A 175 -5.01 13.12 27.39
N GLU A 176 -5.85 13.87 26.67
CA GLU A 176 -6.86 14.76 27.24
C GLU A 176 -8.19 14.04 27.55
N GLN A 177 -8.39 12.81 27.08
CA GLN A 177 -9.58 12.01 27.43
C GLN A 177 -9.50 11.55 28.89
N PRO A 178 -10.51 11.86 29.74
CA PRO A 178 -10.55 11.36 31.10
C PRO A 178 -10.65 9.84 31.07
N VAL A 179 -9.76 9.16 31.81
CA VAL A 179 -9.86 7.72 32.07
C VAL A 179 -11.19 7.50 32.78
N GLU A 180 -12.19 6.94 32.09
CA GLU A 180 -13.45 6.59 32.73
C GLU A 180 -13.19 5.57 33.86
N PRO A 181 -13.72 5.80 35.07
CA PRO A 181 -13.47 4.98 36.26
C PRO A 181 -14.16 3.60 36.23
#